data_AF-A0A830GUD1-F1
#
_entry.id   AF-A0A830GUD1-F1
#
_cell.length_a   1.000
_cell.length_b   1.000
_cell.length_c   1.000
_cell.angle_alpha   90.00
_cell.angle_beta   90.00
_cell.angle_gamma   90.00
#
_symmetry.space_group_name_H-M   'P 1'
#
loop_
_entity.id
_entity.type
_entity.pdbx_description
1 polymer ?
#
loop_
_entity_poly.entity_id
_entity_poly.type
_entity_poly.pdbx_seq_one_letter_code
_entity_poly.pdbx_strand_id
1 'polypeptide(L)'
;MDLEELRRKAERALQAEARALSSLLEISRNAGEETAELLSTVIFETALHMEIMRGIMTAVDLTRRAGESGFRGSAGLSDVRRELGKQDEIEREAYELYLDLAKTEENSFVRELFNAIARDEEVHHALLKYVESRALSGPPHG
;
A
#
# COMPACT_ATOMS: atom_id res chain seq x y z
N MET A 1 4.74 15.57 0.33
CA MET A 1 3.43 15.05 -0.10
C MET A 1 2.36 15.74 0.72
N ASP A 2 1.30 16.27 0.10
CA ASP A 2 0.14 16.80 0.81
C ASP A 2 -0.82 15.64 1.16
N LEU A 3 -0.76 15.21 2.42
CA LEU A 3 -1.57 14.10 2.93
C LEU A 3 -3.07 14.41 2.97
N GLU A 4 -3.44 15.68 3.15
CA GLU A 4 -4.85 16.06 3.21
C GLU A 4 -5.47 16.06 1.81
N GLU A 5 -4.74 16.58 0.82
CA GLU A 5 -5.17 16.50 -0.57
C GLU A 5 -5.23 15.06 -1.08
N LEU A 6 -4.28 14.21 -0.69
CA LEU A 6 -4.31 12.78 -1.03
C LEU A 6 -5.56 12.10 -0.45
N ARG A 7 -5.89 12.37 0.83
CA ARG A 7 -7.11 11.86 1.45
C ARG A 7 -8.36 12.31 0.71
N ARG A 8 -8.48 13.62 0.39
CA ARG A 8 -9.63 14.16 -0.36
C ARG A 8 -9.79 13.49 -1.73
N LYS A 9 -8.69 13.22 -2.43
CA LYS A 9 -8.72 12.49 -3.72
C LYS A 9 -9.22 11.06 -3.54
N ALA A 10 -8.73 10.34 -2.54
CA ALA A 10 -9.16 8.98 -2.23
C ALA A 10 -10.66 8.93 -1.84
N GLU A 11 -11.14 9.87 -1.03
CA GLU A 11 -12.56 9.98 -0.66
C GLU A 11 -13.46 10.19 -1.88
N ARG A 12 -13.06 11.06 -2.82
CA ARG A 12 -13.80 11.28 -4.06
C ARG A 12 -13.82 10.05 -4.96
N ALA A 13 -12.69 9.35 -5.09
CA ALA A 13 -12.61 8.11 -5.85
C ALA A 13 -13.48 7.02 -5.22
N LEU A 14 -13.43 6.85 -3.90
CA LEU A 14 -14.26 5.90 -3.15
C LEU A 14 -15.75 6.13 -3.40
N GLN A 15 -16.21 7.39 -3.46
CA GLN A 15 -17.61 7.70 -3.76
C GLN A 15 -18.00 7.32 -5.18
N ALA A 16 -17.10 7.46 -6.16
CA ALA A 16 -17.35 7.05 -7.53
C ALA A 16 -17.48 5.53 -7.62
N GLU A 17 -16.55 4.79 -7.01
CA GLU A 17 -16.55 3.32 -7.01
C GLU A 17 -17.76 2.75 -6.25
N ALA A 18 -18.17 3.36 -5.14
CA ALA A 18 -19.36 2.94 -4.40
C ALA A 18 -20.65 3.04 -5.24
N ARG A 19 -20.77 4.10 -6.06
CA ARG A 19 -21.90 4.26 -6.99
C ARG A 19 -21.84 3.24 -8.12
N ALA A 20 -20.66 3.02 -8.69
CA ALA A 20 -20.44 2.03 -9.74
C ALA A 20 -20.79 0.62 -9.26
N LEU A 21 -20.30 0.23 -8.08
CA LEU A 21 -20.57 -1.08 -7.49
C LEU A 21 -22.06 -1.28 -7.22
N SER A 22 -22.75 -0.28 -6.65
CA SER A 22 -24.20 -0.36 -6.41
C SER A 22 -24.97 -0.60 -7.72
N SER A 23 -24.58 0.09 -8.80
CA SER A 23 -25.19 -0.07 -10.13
C SER A 23 -24.91 -1.46 -10.70
N LEU A 24 -23.67 -1.93 -10.65
CA LEU A 24 -23.27 -3.25 -11.16
C LEU A 24 -24.00 -4.39 -10.43
N LEU A 25 -24.16 -4.29 -9.10
CA LEU A 25 -24.91 -5.25 -8.30
C LEU A 25 -26.41 -5.24 -8.62
N GLU A 26 -26.99 -4.10 -8.98
CA GLU A 26 -28.38 -4.03 -9.45
C GLU A 26 -28.54 -4.65 -10.83
N ILE A 27 -27.65 -4.36 -11.77
CA ILE A 27 -27.64 -4.98 -13.09
C ILE A 27 -27.50 -6.50 -12.97
N SER A 28 -26.53 -6.98 -12.20
CA SER A 28 -26.28 -8.41 -12.00
C SER A 28 -27.49 -9.14 -11.41
N ARG A 29 -28.19 -8.55 -10.43
CA ARG A 29 -29.41 -9.13 -9.84
C ARG A 29 -30.58 -9.27 -10.82
N ASN A 30 -30.65 -8.37 -11.81
CA ASN A 30 -31.72 -8.35 -12.80
C ASN A 30 -31.34 -9.10 -14.09
N ALA A 31 -30.10 -9.56 -14.21
CA ALA A 31 -29.60 -10.24 -15.39
C ALA A 31 -29.81 -11.77 -15.33
N GLY A 32 -29.64 -12.43 -16.46
CA GLY A 32 -29.54 -13.90 -16.50
C GLY A 32 -28.19 -14.39 -15.95
N GLU A 33 -28.11 -15.68 -15.62
CA GLU A 33 -26.93 -16.32 -15.01
C GLU A 33 -25.62 -16.05 -15.79
N GLU A 34 -25.65 -16.25 -17.11
CA GLU A 34 -24.50 -16.00 -18.00
C GLU A 34 -23.99 -14.55 -17.92
N THR A 35 -24.90 -13.56 -17.96
CA THR A 35 -24.52 -12.16 -17.83
C THR A 35 -24.01 -11.83 -16.43
N ALA A 36 -24.60 -12.41 -15.38
CA ALA A 36 -24.14 -12.22 -14.01
C ALA A 36 -22.73 -12.78 -13.80
N GLU A 37 -22.41 -13.94 -14.40
CA GLU A 37 -21.08 -14.53 -14.38
C GLU A 37 -20.05 -13.62 -15.07
N LEU A 38 -20.39 -13.08 -16.25
CA LEU A 38 -19.52 -12.14 -16.97
C LEU A 38 -19.27 -10.83 -16.19
N LEU A 39 -20.24 -10.38 -15.39
CA LEU A 39 -20.11 -9.18 -14.56
C LEU A 39 -19.27 -9.41 -13.30
N SER A 40 -19.04 -10.66 -12.88
CA SER A 40 -18.39 -10.98 -11.61
C SER A 40 -16.99 -10.37 -11.48
N THR A 41 -16.17 -10.44 -12.53
CA THR A 41 -14.83 -9.84 -12.56
C THR A 41 -14.89 -8.32 -12.39
N VAL A 42 -15.80 -7.66 -13.09
CA VAL A 42 -15.95 -6.18 -13.01
C VAL A 42 -16.42 -5.77 -11.61
N ILE A 43 -17.36 -6.53 -11.04
CA ILE A 43 -17.84 -6.31 -9.67
C ILE A 43 -16.70 -6.47 -8.66
N PHE A 44 -15.90 -7.53 -8.79
CA PHE A 44 -14.75 -7.78 -7.94
C PHE A 44 -13.74 -6.63 -8.01
N GLU A 45 -13.33 -6.23 -9.21
CA GLU A 45 -12.35 -5.15 -9.40
C GLU A 45 -12.87 -3.82 -8.86
N THR A 46 -14.14 -3.49 -9.11
CA THR A 46 -14.79 -2.27 -8.57
C THR A 46 -14.82 -2.30 -7.04
N ALA A 47 -15.12 -3.45 -6.43
CA ALA A 47 -15.06 -3.61 -4.98
C ALA A 47 -13.63 -3.48 -4.45
N LEU A 48 -12.65 -4.05 -5.14
CA LEU A 48 -11.24 -3.93 -4.79
C LEU A 48 -10.75 -2.48 -4.86
N HIS A 49 -11.18 -1.70 -5.85
CA HIS A 49 -10.86 -0.27 -5.94
C HIS A 49 -11.32 0.49 -4.70
N MET A 50 -12.51 0.19 -4.17
CA MET A 50 -12.99 0.79 -2.93
C MET A 50 -12.04 0.52 -1.76
N GLU A 51 -11.56 -0.72 -1.64
CA GLU A 51 -10.65 -1.11 -0.57
C GLU A 51 -9.26 -0.50 -0.72
N ILE A 52 -8.77 -0.31 -1.95
CA ILE A 52 -7.54 0.46 -2.22
C ILE A 52 -7.71 1.91 -1.74
N MET A 53 -8.83 2.57 -2.06
CA MET A 53 -9.08 3.95 -1.60
C MET A 53 -9.17 4.04 -0.08
N ARG A 54 -9.78 3.04 0.58
CA ARG A 54 -9.79 2.93 2.05
C ARG A 54 -8.37 2.77 2.59
N GLY A 55 -7.57 1.90 1.99
CA GLY A 55 -6.17 1.69 2.34
C GLY A 55 -5.36 2.98 2.29
N ILE A 56 -5.54 3.80 1.25
CA ILE A 56 -4.88 5.12 1.13
C ILE A 56 -5.26 6.04 2.31
N MET A 57 -6.55 6.13 2.65
CA MET A 57 -7.00 6.96 3.78
C MET A 57 -6.43 6.46 5.11
N THR A 58 -6.38 5.14 5.32
CA THR A 58 -5.76 4.52 6.49
C THR A 58 -4.27 4.83 6.56
N ALA A 59 -3.54 4.72 5.45
CA ALA A 59 -2.11 5.05 5.39
C ALA A 59 -1.85 6.53 5.74
N VAL A 60 -2.70 7.45 5.27
CA VAL A 60 -2.65 8.88 5.64
C VAL A 60 -2.78 9.05 7.15
N ASP A 61 -3.76 8.39 7.78
CA ASP A 61 -4.02 8.53 9.22
C ASP A 61 -2.90 7.93 10.07
N LEU A 62 -2.38 6.77 9.68
CA LEU A 62 -1.22 6.16 10.35
C LEU A 62 0.01 7.06 10.25
N THR A 63 0.25 7.66 9.08
CA THR A 63 1.38 8.58 8.87
C THR A 63 1.27 9.82 9.75
N ARG A 64 0.07 10.40 9.87
CA ARG A 64 -0.18 11.55 10.77
C ARG A 64 0.09 11.19 12.23
N ARG A 65 -0.45 10.05 12.69
CA ARG A 65 -0.25 9.56 14.06
C ARG A 65 1.23 9.29 14.38
N ALA A 66 1.98 8.78 13.41
CA ALA A 66 3.42 8.58 13.56
C ALA A 66 4.16 9.90 13.80
N GLY A 67 3.77 10.98 13.09
CA GLY A 67 4.31 12.33 13.31
C GLY A 67 3.91 12.97 14.65
N GLU A 68 2.69 12.70 15.13
CA GLU A 68 2.16 13.23 16.39
C GLU A 68 2.72 12.55 17.64
N SER A 69 3.20 11.30 17.50
CA SER A 69 3.61 10.47 18.64
C SER A 69 4.86 10.96 19.39
N GLY A 70 5.52 12.02 18.89
CA GLY A 70 6.70 12.63 19.48
C GLY A 70 7.94 11.72 19.41
N PHE A 71 9.12 12.31 19.25
CA PHE A 71 10.37 11.54 19.32
C PHE A 71 10.71 11.22 20.77
N ARG A 72 10.64 9.94 21.16
CA ARG A 72 11.08 9.51 22.49
C ARG A 72 12.61 9.52 22.65
N GLY A 73 13.34 9.41 21.53
CA GLY A 73 14.79 9.63 21.45
C GLY A 73 15.68 8.75 22.35
N SER A 74 15.13 7.72 23.00
CA SER A 74 15.80 6.98 24.07
C SER A 74 16.48 5.69 23.63
N ALA A 75 16.34 5.30 22.36
CA ALA A 75 16.99 4.10 21.82
C ALA A 75 18.47 4.38 21.51
N GLY A 76 19.36 3.48 21.90
CA GLY A 76 20.77 3.55 21.53
C GLY A 76 20.97 3.34 20.02
N LEU A 77 22.00 3.95 19.44
CA LEU A 77 22.31 3.81 18.01
C LEU A 77 22.48 2.36 17.55
N SER A 78 23.02 1.49 18.41
CA SER A 78 23.14 0.05 18.13
C SER A 78 21.79 -0.65 18.04
N ASP A 79 20.83 -0.24 18.86
CA ASP A 79 19.47 -0.80 18.84
C ASP A 79 18.73 -0.34 17.59
N VAL A 80 18.81 0.96 17.27
CA VAL A 80 18.24 1.51 16.03
C VAL A 80 18.80 0.79 14.81
N ARG A 81 20.12 0.55 14.75
CA ARG A 81 20.75 -0.18 13.65
C ARG A 81 20.23 -1.61 13.53
N ARG A 82 20.16 -2.33 14.65
CA ARG A 82 19.65 -3.71 14.66
C ARG A 82 18.20 -3.76 14.16
N GLU A 83 17.34 -2.85 14.60
CA GLU A 83 15.95 -2.83 14.14
C GLU A 83 15.82 -2.40 12.66
N LEU A 84 16.65 -1.47 12.17
CA LEU A 84 16.71 -1.14 10.74
C LEU A 84 17.15 -2.34 9.89
N GLY A 85 18.15 -3.11 10.36
CA GLY A 85 18.59 -4.32 9.66
C GLY A 85 17.50 -5.40 9.58
N LYS A 86 16.71 -5.58 10.63
CA LYS A 86 15.55 -6.48 10.59
C LYS A 86 14.47 -5.99 9.62
N GLN A 87 14.21 -4.68 9.59
CA GLN A 87 13.25 -4.12 8.64
C GLN A 87 13.74 -4.31 7.20
N ASP A 88 15.04 -4.15 6.93
CA ASP A 88 15.64 -4.40 5.62
C ASP A 88 15.41 -5.84 5.12
N GLU A 89 15.54 -6.82 6.03
CA GLU A 89 15.26 -8.23 5.74
C GLU A 89 13.77 -8.44 5.41
N ILE A 90 12.86 -7.81 6.17
CA ILE A 90 11.42 -7.87 5.93
C ILE A 90 11.05 -7.30 4.56
N GLU A 91 11.59 -6.13 4.16
CA GLU A 91 11.28 -5.55 2.85
C GLU A 91 11.76 -6.46 1.71
N ARG A 92 12.92 -7.12 1.85
CA ARG A 92 13.41 -8.06 0.84
C ARG A 92 12.54 -9.32 0.75
N GLU A 93 12.12 -9.87 1.88
CA GLU A 93 11.20 -11.02 1.90
C GLU A 93 9.85 -10.65 1.27
N ALA A 94 9.33 -9.45 1.56
CA ALA A 94 8.10 -8.95 0.96
C ALA A 94 8.23 -8.76 -0.56
N TYR A 95 9.35 -8.20 -1.03
CA TYR A 95 9.66 -8.07 -2.46
C TYR A 95 9.57 -9.40 -3.20
N GLU A 96 10.26 -10.43 -2.70
CA GLU A 96 10.28 -11.77 -3.30
C GLU A 96 8.89 -12.40 -3.28
N LEU A 97 8.17 -12.28 -2.16
CA LEU A 97 6.80 -12.77 -2.02
C LEU A 97 5.87 -12.16 -3.06
N TYR A 98 5.85 -10.83 -3.21
CA TYR A 98 4.94 -10.17 -4.14
C TYR A 98 5.28 -10.49 -5.61
N LEU A 99 6.56 -10.64 -5.95
CA LEU A 99 6.94 -11.12 -7.28
C LEU A 99 6.45 -12.55 -7.55
N ASP A 100 6.51 -13.43 -6.57
CA ASP A 100 6.04 -14.81 -6.72
C ASP A 100 4.52 -14.88 -6.84
N LEU A 101 3.79 -14.09 -6.04
CA LEU A 101 2.33 -13.97 -6.16
C LEU A 101 1.93 -13.42 -7.54
N ALA A 102 2.64 -12.41 -8.05
CA ALA A 102 2.37 -11.83 -9.37
C ALA A 102 2.55 -12.84 -10.52
N LYS A 103 3.50 -13.78 -10.41
CA LYS A 103 3.75 -14.79 -11.47
C LYS A 103 2.58 -15.75 -11.64
N THR A 104 1.89 -16.08 -10.55
CA THR A 104 0.81 -17.07 -10.54
C THR A 104 -0.58 -16.46 -10.63
N GLU A 105 -0.71 -15.14 -10.46
CA GLU A 105 -2.00 -14.45 -10.49
C GLU A 105 -2.54 -14.33 -11.92
N GLU A 106 -3.77 -14.82 -12.14
CA GLU A 106 -4.44 -14.82 -13.43
C GLU A 106 -5.09 -13.45 -13.72
N ASN A 107 -5.70 -12.83 -12.70
CA ASN A 107 -6.32 -11.53 -12.84
C ASN A 107 -5.24 -10.46 -13.10
N SER A 108 -5.30 -9.81 -14.26
CA SER A 108 -4.29 -8.83 -14.66
C SER A 108 -4.19 -7.63 -13.75
N PHE A 109 -5.32 -7.15 -13.21
CA PHE A 109 -5.31 -6.01 -12.30
C PHE A 109 -4.64 -6.35 -10.98
N VAL A 110 -4.98 -7.50 -10.37
CA VAL A 110 -4.36 -7.97 -9.13
C VAL A 110 -2.87 -8.26 -9.33
N ARG A 111 -2.48 -8.87 -10.46
CA ARG A 111 -1.08 -9.08 -10.81
C ARG A 111 -0.30 -7.76 -10.89
N GLU A 112 -0.86 -6.73 -11.50
CA GLU A 112 -0.23 -5.41 -11.55
C GLU A 112 -0.14 -4.76 -10.16
N LEU A 113 -1.11 -4.98 -9.27
CA LEU A 113 -1.01 -4.53 -7.87
C LEU A 113 0.16 -5.21 -7.15
N PHE A 114 0.31 -6.52 -7.26
CA PHE A 114 1.46 -7.22 -6.67
C PHE A 114 2.79 -6.71 -7.24
N ASN A 115 2.88 -6.51 -8.56
CA ASN A 115 4.07 -5.93 -9.18
C ASN A 115 4.36 -4.50 -8.68
N ALA A 116 3.33 -3.68 -8.48
CA ALA A 116 3.49 -2.32 -7.99
C ALA A 116 4.01 -2.32 -6.54
N ILE A 117 3.46 -3.18 -5.68
CA ILE A 117 3.91 -3.31 -4.29
C ILE A 117 5.34 -3.83 -4.24
N ALA A 118 5.69 -4.88 -5.01
CA ALA A 118 7.07 -5.38 -5.08
C ALA A 118 8.07 -4.27 -5.42
N ARG A 119 7.78 -3.44 -6.44
CA ARG A 119 8.66 -2.31 -6.79
C ARG A 119 8.78 -1.28 -5.66
N ASP A 120 7.73 -1.09 -4.85
CA ASP A 120 7.77 -0.19 -3.71
C ASP A 120 8.64 -0.76 -2.57
N GLU A 121 8.59 -2.07 -2.31
CA GLU A 121 9.46 -2.71 -1.31
C GLU A 121 10.95 -2.63 -1.68
N GLU A 122 11.28 -2.69 -2.98
CA GLU A 122 12.65 -2.43 -3.46
C GLU A 122 13.09 -0.99 -3.15
N VAL A 123 12.17 -0.01 -3.23
CA VAL A 123 12.44 1.38 -2.86
C VAL A 123 12.58 1.53 -1.35
N HIS A 124 11.75 0.85 -0.55
CA HIS A 124 11.87 0.84 0.92
C HIS A 124 13.21 0.28 1.36
N HIS A 125 13.65 -0.84 0.80
CA HIS A 125 14.98 -1.41 1.00
C HIS A 125 16.10 -0.38 0.77
N ALA A 126 16.08 0.31 -0.37
CA ALA A 126 17.06 1.34 -0.70
C ALA A 126 17.04 2.51 0.29
N LEU A 127 15.84 2.93 0.73
CA LEU A 127 15.68 4.01 1.70
C LEU A 127 16.19 3.63 3.09
N LEU A 128 15.91 2.41 3.57
CA LEU A 128 16.37 1.91 4.86
C LEU A 128 17.90 1.85 4.93
N LYS A 129 18.55 1.34 3.87
CA LYS A 129 20.02 1.37 3.76
C LYS A 129 20.59 2.78 3.76
N TYR A 130 19.93 3.71 3.07
CA TYR A 130 20.34 5.11 3.10
C TYR A 130 20.22 5.72 4.51
N VAL A 131 19.10 5.48 5.20
CA VAL A 131 18.87 5.94 6.58
C VAL A 131 19.91 5.34 7.52
N GLU A 132 20.17 4.04 7.42
CA GLU A 132 21.22 3.37 8.19
C GLU A 132 22.56 4.07 7.97
N SER A 133 23.01 4.23 6.72
CA SER A 133 24.30 4.86 6.39
C SER A 133 24.44 6.29 6.94
N ARG A 134 23.34 7.06 6.98
CA ARG A 134 23.31 8.42 7.54
C ARG A 134 23.37 8.41 9.06
N ALA A 135 22.69 7.48 9.72
CA ALA A 135 22.79 7.29 11.16
C ALA A 135 24.23 6.92 11.61
N LEU A 136 25.04 6.34 10.71
CA LEU A 136 26.46 6.01 10.96
C LEU A 136 27.42 7.20 10.83
N SER A 137 27.01 8.29 10.17
CA SER A 137 27.91 9.38 9.80
C SER A 137 28.18 10.39 10.95
N GLY A 138 27.45 10.30 12.07
CA GLY A 138 27.52 11.27 13.17
C GLY A 138 27.10 12.70 12.76
N PRO A 139 26.85 13.62 13.71
CA PRO A 139 26.75 15.03 13.36
C PRO A 139 28.11 15.51 12.82
N PRO A 140 28.15 16.38 11.79
CA PRO A 140 29.39 17.04 11.43
C PRO A 140 29.88 17.79 12.66
N HIS A 141 31.07 17.45 13.15
CA HIS A 141 31.77 18.28 14.11
C HIS A 141 32.08 19.62 13.44
N GLY A 142 31.31 20.65 13.79
CA GLY A 142 31.48 22.03 13.37
C GLY A 142 31.08 22.96 14.49
#